data_AF-A0A356FXM3-F1
#
_entry.id   AF-A0A356FXM3-F1
#
_cell.length_a   1.000
_cell.length_b   1.000
_cell.length_c   1.000
_cell.angle_alpha   90.00
_cell.angle_beta   90.00
_cell.angle_gamma   90.00
#
_symmetry.space_group_name_H-M   'P 1'
#
loop_
_entity.id
_entity.type
_entity.pdbx_description
1 polymer ?
#
loop_
_entity_poly.entity_id
_entity_poly.type
_entity_poly.pdbx_seq_one_letter_code
_entity_poly.pdbx_strand_id
1 'polypeptide(L)' 'MQETVYEIVCPHCGQKNKVIALQNDAFNEREEIWCAWCGLEMGEIPAAETPRIERDESDA' A
#
# COMPACT_ATOMS: atom_id res chain seq x y z
N MET A 1 -2.77 -18.02 -0.23
CA MET A 1 -2.17 -16.67 -0.18
C MET A 1 -2.15 -16.11 -1.58
N GLN A 2 -2.58 -14.87 -1.75
CA GLN A 2 -2.67 -14.19 -3.05
C GLN A 2 -2.12 -12.77 -2.91
N GLU A 3 -1.26 -12.33 -3.83
CA GLU A 3 -0.84 -10.94 -3.90
C GLU A 3 -1.97 -10.09 -4.53
N THR A 4 -2.30 -8.98 -3.89
CA THR A 4 -3.21 -7.96 -4.39
C THR A 4 -2.45 -6.64 -4.48
N VAL A 5 -2.58 -5.95 -5.61
CA VAL A 5 -1.91 -4.67 -5.86
C VAL A 5 -2.95 -3.56 -5.80
N TYR A 6 -2.65 -2.52 -5.02
CA TYR A 6 -3.43 -1.29 -4.94
C TYR A 6 -2.58 -0.12 -5.43
N GLU A 7 -3.19 0.75 -6.24
CA GLU A 7 -2.61 2.02 -6.62
C GLU A 7 -3.27 3.12 -5.78
N ILE A 8 -2.48 3.79 -4.95
CA ILE A 8 -2.97 4.79 -3.99
C ILE A 8 -2.24 6.11 -4.22
N VAL A 9 -3.01 7.17 -4.47
CA VAL A 9 -2.50 8.53 -4.56
C VAL A 9 -2.40 9.11 -3.16
N CYS A 10 -1.22 9.60 -2.77
CA CYS A 10 -1.03 10.24 -1.48
C CYS A 10 -1.83 11.55 -1.43
N PRO A 11 -2.70 11.76 -0.41
CA PRO A 11 -3.51 12.98 -0.32
C PRO A 11 -2.68 14.23 0.02
N HIS A 12 -1.46 14.05 0.54
CA HIS A 12 -0.57 15.15 0.91
C HIS A 12 0.32 15.62 -0.26
N CYS A 13 1.07 14.71 -0.89
CA CYS A 13 2.01 15.07 -1.96
C CYS A 13 1.49 14.82 -3.38
N GLY A 14 0.32 14.19 -3.52
CA GLY A 14 -0.28 13.86 -4.83
C GLY A 14 0.43 12.74 -5.59
N GLN A 15 1.50 12.16 -5.05
CA GLN A 15 2.26 11.11 -5.72
C GLN A 15 1.59 9.75 -5.62
N LYS A 16 1.71 8.95 -6.69
CA LYS A 16 1.22 7.58 -6.75
C LYS A 16 2.16 6.63 -6.00
N ASN A 17 1.56 5.66 -5.32
CA ASN A 17 2.23 4.59 -4.59
C ASN A 17 1.61 3.27 -5.03
N LYS A 18 2.46 2.28 -5.27
CA LYS A 18 2.06 0.91 -5.53
C LYS A 18 2.17 0.12 -4.24
N VAL A 19 1.04 -0.35 -3.73
CA VAL A 19 0.96 -1.12 -2.48
C VAL A 19 0.68 -2.58 -2.82
N ILE A 20 1.58 -3.47 -2.41
CA ILE A 20 1.50 -4.91 -2.67
C ILE A 20 1.22 -5.60 -1.35
N ALA A 21 0.01 -6.13 -1.20
CA ALA A 21 -0.42 -6.83 0.01
C ALA A 21 -0.64 -8.32 -0.26
N LEU A 22 -0.15 -9.16 0.64
CA LEU A 22 -0.48 -10.58 0.66
C LEU A 22 -1.83 -10.75 1.36
N GLN A 23 -2.80 -11.38 0.69
CA GLN A 23 -4.09 -11.75 1.26
C GLN A 23 -4.11 -13.25 1.60
N ASN A 24 -4.77 -13.59 2.70
CA ASN A 24 -5.05 -14.96 3.09
C ASN A 24 -6.54 -15.11 3.43
N ASP A 25 -7.16 -16.20 2.97
CA ASP A 25 -8.60 -16.45 3.15
C ASP A 25 -8.99 -16.70 4.61
N ALA A 26 -8.03 -17.10 5.46
CA ALA A 26 -8.27 -17.42 6.86
C ALA A 26 -7.97 -16.27 7.82
N PHE A 27 -7.08 -15.33 7.44
CA PHE A 27 -6.58 -14.31 8.36
C PHE A 27 -5.97 -13.12 7.61
N ASN A 28 -6.54 -11.93 7.81
CA ASN A 28 -5.96 -10.65 7.40
C ASN A 28 -6.14 -9.65 8.56
N GLU A 29 -5.08 -8.94 8.93
CA GLU A 29 -5.12 -7.82 9.88
C GLU A 29 -5.12 -6.48 9.13
N ARG A 30 -5.51 -5.41 9.81
CA ARG A 30 -5.47 -4.05 9.24
C ARG A 30 -4.06 -3.51 9.42
N GLU A 31 -3.36 -3.33 8.31
CA GLU A 31 -2.00 -2.83 8.27
C GLU A 31 -1.95 -1.41 7.73
N GLU A 32 -1.21 -0.54 8.41
CA GLU A 32 -1.00 0.85 8.01
C GLU A 32 -0.19 0.95 6.72
N ILE A 33 -0.54 1.94 5.89
CA ILE A 33 0.13 2.24 4.63
C ILE A 33 0.74 3.62 4.74
N TRP A 34 2.01 3.72 4.39
CA TRP A 34 2.79 4.94 4.46
C TRP A 34 3.25 5.36 3.06
N CYS A 35 3.17 6.65 2.74
CA CYS A 35 3.59 7.14 1.44
C CYS A 35 5.11 6.96 1.27
N ALA A 36 5.53 6.25 0.22
CA ALA A 36 6.94 6.01 -0.10
C ALA A 36 7.71 7.28 -0.54
N TRP A 37 6.99 8.38 -0.78
CA TRP A 37 7.55 9.68 -1.17
C TRP A 37 7.74 10.63 0.00
N CYS A 38 6.68 10.85 0.78
CA CYS A 38 6.68 11.87 1.84
C CYS A 38 6.54 11.31 3.26
N GLY A 39 6.30 10.01 3.43
CA GLY A 39 6.15 9.38 4.73
C GLY A 39 4.84 9.69 5.46
N LEU A 40 3.83 10.26 4.78
CA LEU A 40 2.50 10.42 5.35
C LEU A 40 1.79 9.05 5.45
N GLU A 41 1.19 8.75 6.60
CA GLU A 41 0.22 7.66 6.73
C GLU A 41 -0.99 7.93 5.82
N MET A 42 -1.31 6.99 4.94
CA MET A 42 -2.38 7.09 3.94
C MET A 42 -3.64 6.28 4.32
N GLY A 43 -3.63 5.64 5.48
CA GLY A 43 -4.69 4.77 5.98
C GLY A 43 -4.22 3.32 6.12
N GLU A 44 -5.16 2.38 6.10
CA GLU A 44 -4.93 0.96 6.38
C GLU A 44 -5.66 0.04 5.40
N ILE A 45 -5.07 -1.11 5.08
CA ILE A 45 -5.65 -2.19 4.25
C ILE A 45 -5.61 -3.53 4.95
N PRO A 46 -6.53 -4.46 4.64
CA PRO A 46 -6.36 -5.84 5.11
C PRO A 46 -5.10 -6.44 4.46
N ALA A 47 -4.27 -7.13 5.24
CA ALA A 47 -3.17 -7.93 4.74
C ALA A 47 -2.82 -9.05 5.73
N ALA A 48 -2.30 -10.16 5.22
CA ALA A 48 -1.80 -11.28 6.01
C ALA A 48 -0.40 -11.01 6.59
N GLU A 49 0.34 -10.08 5.97
CA GLU A 49 1.67 -9.62 6.36
C GLU A 49 1.80 -8.12 6.04
N THR A 50 2.77 -7.43 6.64
CA THR A 50 3.02 -6.01 6.37
C THR A 50 3.19 -5.73 4.87
N PRO A 51 2.37 -4.84 4.27
CA PRO A 51 2.40 -4.56 2.85
C PRO A 51 3.73 -3.98 2.38
N ARG A 52 4.15 -4.33 1.17
CA ARG A 52 5.26 -3.66 0.49
C ARG A 52 4.73 -2.41 -0.20
N ILE A 53 5.44 -1.30 -0.05
CA ILE A 53 5.05 -0.02 -0.66
C ILE A 53 6.20 0.47 -1.53
N GLU A 54 5.91 0.66 -2.80
CA GLU A 54 6.86 1.10 -3.81
C GLU A 54 6.41 2.44 -4.38
N ARG A 55 7.39 3.25 -4.81
CA ARG A 55 7.11 4.46 -5.59
C ARG A 55 6.63 4.02 -6.96
N ASP A 56 5.52 4.60 -7.39
CA ASP A 56 5.05 4.40 -8.75
C ASP A 56 5.64 5.52 -9.63
N GLU A 57 6.64 5.16 -10.43
CA GLU A 57 7.35 6.07 -11.34
C GLU A 57 6.76 6.04 -12.76
N SER A 58 5.60 5.40 -12.97
CA SER A 58 5.01 5.21 -14.30
C SER A 58 4.56 6.51 -15.01
N ASP A 59 4.58 7.65 -14.31
CA ASP A 59 4.27 8.98 -14.85
C ASP A 59 5.44 9.99 -14.78
N ALA A 60 6.67 9.55 -14.48
CA ALA A 60 7.87 10.41 -14.37
C ALA A 60 8.60 10.66 -15.70
#